data_AF-A0A3D3R900-F1
#
_entry.id   AF-A0A3D3R900-F1
#
_cell.length_a   1.000
_cell.length_b   1.000
_cell.length_c   1.000
_cell.angle_alpha   90.00
_cell.angle_beta   90.00
_cell.angle_gamma   90.00
#
_symmetry.space_group_name_H-M   'P 1'
#
loop_
_entity.id
_entity.type
_entity.pdbx_description
1 polymer ?
#
loop_
_entity_poly.entity_id
_entity_poly.type
_entity_poly.pdbx_seq_one_letter_code
_entity_poly.pdbx_strand_id
1 'polypeptide(L)'
;EIQSDLPKAPTPTAIRTMLRILMEKTIVRRHKRGREFVYAPTSPRRPEGTKALKHVIQTFFDGSFKQALAAQLTSGDDTLTDDELREMVKLIKAAREKGN
;
A
#
# COMPACT_ATOMS: atom_id res chain seq x y z
N GLU A 1 -19.06 -10.83 7.70
CA GLU A 1 -18.79 -9.94 8.86
C GLU A 1 -17.31 -9.55 8.79
N ILE A 2 -16.85 -8.35 9.18
CA ILE A 2 -15.43 -7.95 8.97
C ILE A 2 -14.45 -8.99 9.56
N GLN A 3 -14.83 -9.66 10.64
CA GLN A 3 -14.03 -10.71 11.27
C GLN A 3 -13.81 -11.96 10.39
N SER A 4 -14.77 -12.33 9.53
CA SER A 4 -14.66 -13.51 8.66
C SER A 4 -13.62 -13.32 7.55
N ASP A 5 -13.30 -12.07 7.23
CA ASP A 5 -12.48 -11.72 6.07
C ASP A 5 -11.01 -11.46 6.47
N LEU A 6 -10.69 -11.53 7.78
CA LEU A 6 -9.36 -11.28 8.33
C LEU A 6 -8.66 -12.60 8.70
N PRO A 7 -7.47 -12.89 8.14
CA PRO A 7 -6.68 -14.04 8.58
C PRO A 7 -6.22 -13.80 10.03
N LYS A 8 -6.47 -14.76 10.93
CA LYS A 8 -6.23 -14.65 12.38
C LYS A 8 -6.91 -13.40 12.97
N ALA A 9 -8.23 -13.33 12.80
CA ALA A 9 -9.00 -12.15 13.18
C ALA A 9 -8.82 -11.79 14.67
N PRO A 10 -8.55 -10.51 14.99
CA PRO A 10 -8.53 -10.02 16.36
C PRO A 10 -9.90 -10.14 17.04
N THR A 11 -9.94 -9.92 18.35
CA THR A 11 -11.22 -9.87 19.08
C THR A 11 -12.14 -8.77 18.53
N PRO A 12 -13.48 -8.90 18.64
CA PRO A 12 -14.42 -7.89 18.15
C PRO A 12 -14.22 -6.49 18.76
N THR A 13 -13.67 -6.41 19.97
CA THR A 13 -13.29 -5.15 20.62
C THR A 13 -12.06 -4.54 19.95
N ALA A 14 -11.03 -5.34 19.66
CA ALA A 14 -9.85 -4.89 18.93
C ALA A 14 -10.21 -4.40 17.51
N ILE A 15 -11.07 -5.12 16.78
CA ILE A 15 -11.55 -4.68 15.45
C ILE A 15 -12.25 -3.33 15.55
N ARG A 16 -13.13 -3.12 16.54
CA ARG A 16 -13.82 -1.83 16.75
C ARG A 16 -12.86 -0.70 17.09
N THR A 17 -11.85 -0.96 17.91
CA THR A 17 -10.80 0.01 18.23
C THR A 17 -10.00 0.39 16.99
N MET A 18 -9.59 -0.59 16.16
CA MET A 18 -8.89 -0.33 14.90
C MET A 18 -9.75 0.50 13.94
N LEU A 19 -11.03 0.16 13.77
CA LEU A 19 -11.95 0.95 12.96
C LEU A 19 -12.10 2.38 13.48
N ARG A 20 -12.15 2.58 14.81
CA ARG A 20 -12.18 3.92 15.42
C ARG A 20 -10.94 4.73 15.04
N ILE A 21 -9.75 4.16 15.22
CA ILE A 21 -8.48 4.81 14.88
C ILE A 21 -8.43 5.16 13.38
N LEU A 22 -8.87 4.26 12.51
CA LEU A 22 -8.89 4.50 11.06
C LEU A 22 -9.91 5.58 10.66
N MET A 23 -11.04 5.69 11.36
CA MET A 23 -12.01 6.78 11.17
C MET A 23 -11.46 8.12 11.65
N GLU A 24 -10.80 8.16 12.82
CA GLU A 24 -10.14 9.37 13.35
C GLU A 24 -9.05 9.87 12.39
N LYS A 25 -8.35 8.94 11.73
CA LYS A 25 -7.37 9.24 10.67
C LYS A 25 -8.00 9.53 9.30
N THR A 26 -9.32 9.55 9.18
CA THR A 26 -10.08 9.77 7.93
C THR A 26 -9.82 8.75 6.81
N ILE A 27 -9.27 7.58 7.15
CA ILE A 27 -8.94 6.50 6.20
C ILE A 27 -10.17 5.62 5.91
N VAL A 28 -11.09 5.52 6.88
CA VAL A 28 -12.32 4.73 6.77
C VAL A 28 -13.52 5.62 7.06
N ARG A 29 -14.60 5.45 6.28
CA ARG A 29 -15.92 6.04 6.50
C ARG A 29 -16.91 4.99 6.97
N ARG A 30 -17.82 5.40 7.84
CA ARG A 30 -18.92 4.57 8.38
C ARG A 30 -20.25 5.10 7.87
N HIS A 31 -21.07 4.22 7.32
CA HIS A 31 -22.42 4.52 6.84
C HIS A 31 -23.42 3.59 7.53
N LYS A 32 -24.53 4.14 8.02
CA LYS A 32 -25.62 3.34 8.60
C LYS A 32 -26.50 2.81 7.47
N ARG A 33 -26.68 1.49 7.41
CA ARG A 33 -27.60 0.83 6.47
C ARG A 33 -28.60 0.00 7.28
N GLY A 34 -29.78 0.58 7.53
CA GLY A 34 -30.79 -0.04 8.40
C GLY A 34 -30.30 -0.19 9.83
N ARG A 35 -30.16 -1.44 10.29
CA ARG A 35 -29.66 -1.80 11.64
C ARG A 35 -28.15 -2.00 11.70
N GLU A 36 -27.48 -1.99 10.54
CA GLU A 36 -26.06 -2.32 10.44
C GLU A 36 -25.20 -1.09 10.10
N PHE A 37 -23.91 -1.21 10.37
CA PHE A 37 -22.91 -0.22 10.00
C PHE A 37 -21.99 -0.81 8.93
N VAL A 38 -21.92 -0.13 7.79
CA VAL A 38 -21.05 -0.46 6.67
C VAL A 38 -19.83 0.44 6.72
N TYR A 39 -18.64 -0.15 6.63
CA TYR A 39 -17.36 0.54 6.63
C TYR A 39 -16.74 0.47 5.24
N ALA A 40 -16.29 1.62 4.71
CA ALA A 40 -15.67 1.71 3.40
C ALA A 40 -14.41 2.60 3.44
N PRO A 41 -13.38 2.30 2.63
CA PRO A 41 -12.20 3.15 2.52
C PRO A 41 -12.58 4.52 1.94
N THR A 42 -11.88 5.57 2.38
CA THR A 42 -12.11 6.94 1.89
C THR A 42 -11.37 7.26 0.61
N SER A 43 -10.30 6.52 0.32
CA SER A 43 -9.40 6.72 -0.82
C SER A 43 -9.15 5.42 -1.59
N PRO A 44 -8.89 5.50 -2.91
CA PRO A 44 -8.50 4.37 -3.73
C PRO A 44 -7.11 3.82 -3.36
N ARG A 45 -6.94 2.49 -3.43
CA ARG A 45 -5.69 1.80 -3.01
C ARG A 45 -4.45 2.24 -3.79
N ARG A 46 -4.54 2.38 -5.11
CA ARG A 46 -3.38 2.66 -5.97
C ARG A 46 -2.73 4.03 -5.67
N PRO A 47 -3.46 5.15 -5.65
CA PRO A 47 -2.87 6.46 -5.31
C PRO A 47 -2.29 6.53 -3.90
N GLU A 48 -2.95 5.92 -2.91
CA GLU A 48 -2.44 5.90 -1.54
C GLU A 48 -1.19 5.01 -1.41
N GLY A 49 -1.13 3.91 -2.15
CA GLY A 49 0.06 3.06 -2.24
C GLY A 49 1.28 3.83 -2.76
N THR A 50 1.12 4.64 -3.80
CA THR A 50 2.21 5.50 -4.31
C THR A 50 2.69 6.52 -3.27
N LYS A 51 1.77 7.13 -2.52
CA LYS A 51 2.12 8.06 -1.44
C LYS A 51 2.89 7.36 -0.31
N ALA A 52 2.42 6.18 0.10
CA ALA A 52 3.08 5.37 1.11
C ALA A 52 4.51 4.98 0.67
N LEU A 53 4.67 4.52 -0.57
CA LEU A 53 5.99 4.19 -1.12
C LEU A 53 6.93 5.40 -1.14
N LYS A 54 6.43 6.57 -1.55
CA LYS A 54 7.20 7.81 -1.51
C LYS A 54 7.68 8.14 -0.09
N HIS A 55 6.83 7.92 0.92
CA HIS A 55 7.19 8.14 2.31
C HIS A 55 8.29 7.17 2.77
N VAL A 56 8.18 5.89 2.43
CA VAL A 56 9.22 4.88 2.72
C VAL A 56 10.57 5.29 2.11
N ILE A 57 10.57 5.68 0.83
CA ILE A 57 11.79 6.14 0.15
C ILE A 57 12.38 7.38 0.84
N GLN A 58 11.53 8.33 1.21
CA GLN A 58 11.97 9.54 1.89
C GLN A 58 12.59 9.25 3.26
N THR A 59 12.02 8.32 4.02
CA THR A 59 12.42 8.03 5.41
C THR A 59 13.61 7.11 5.51
N PHE A 60 13.70 6.08 4.68
CA PHE A 60 14.71 5.02 4.82
C PHE A 60 15.83 5.06 3.78
N PHE A 61 15.65 5.84 2.70
CA PHE A 61 16.58 5.89 1.57
C PHE A 61 16.94 7.32 1.20
N ASP A 62 16.80 8.27 2.13
CA ASP A 62 17.12 9.70 1.95
C ASP A 62 16.49 10.35 0.71
N GLY A 63 15.30 9.87 0.31
CA GLY A 63 14.62 10.33 -0.91
C GLY A 63 15.20 9.77 -2.22
N SER A 64 16.21 8.90 -2.15
CA SER A 64 16.88 8.31 -3.30
C SER A 64 16.18 7.04 -3.78
N PHE A 65 15.37 7.17 -4.83
CA PHE A 65 14.76 6.04 -5.52
C PHE A 65 15.82 5.03 -6.02
N LYS A 66 16.98 5.54 -6.48
CA LYS A 66 18.10 4.69 -6.93
C LYS A 66 18.60 3.78 -5.81
N GLN A 67 18.77 4.31 -4.59
CA GLN A 67 19.24 3.51 -3.45
C GLN A 67 18.18 2.49 -3.01
N ALA A 68 16.90 2.88 -2.97
CA ALA A 68 15.81 1.97 -2.66
C ALA A 68 15.74 0.80 -3.65
N LEU A 69 15.88 1.08 -4.95
CA LEU A 69 15.90 0.04 -5.98
C LEU A 69 17.14 -0.85 -5.87
N ALA A 70 18.33 -0.28 -5.62
CA ALA A 70 19.55 -1.05 -5.44
C ALA A 70 19.43 -2.00 -4.24
N ALA A 71 18.90 -1.52 -3.11
CA ALA A 71 18.68 -2.31 -1.91
C ALA A 71 17.74 -3.50 -2.17
N GLN A 72 16.64 -3.28 -2.91
CA GLN A 72 15.72 -4.35 -3.29
C GLN A 72 16.40 -5.40 -4.18
N LEU A 73 17.22 -4.97 -5.15
CA LEU A 73 17.90 -5.87 -6.08
C LEU A 73 19.05 -6.67 -5.43
N THR A 74 19.68 -6.13 -4.38
CA THR A 74 20.78 -6.80 -3.67
C THR A 74 20.33 -7.66 -2.49
N SER A 75 19.08 -7.47 -2.03
CA SER A 75 18.49 -8.29 -0.97
C SER A 75 18.15 -9.65 -1.56
N GLY A 76 19.06 -10.63 -1.40
CA GLY A 76 19.05 -11.93 -2.08
C GLY A 76 17.87 -12.87 -1.82
N ASP A 77 16.76 -12.38 -1.27
CA ASP A 77 15.53 -13.14 -0.99
C ASP A 77 14.46 -13.01 -2.08
N ASP A 78 14.51 -11.98 -2.93
CA ASP A 78 13.61 -11.81 -4.08
C ASP A 78 14.36 -12.09 -5.38
N THR A 79 14.34 -13.34 -5.85
CA THR A 79 14.80 -13.67 -7.20
C THR A 79 13.78 -13.13 -8.20
N LEU A 80 13.95 -11.86 -8.59
CA LEU A 80 13.26 -11.31 -9.75
C LEU A 80 13.50 -12.24 -10.93
N THR A 81 12.40 -12.66 -11.55
CA THR A 81 12.48 -13.44 -12.78
C THR A 81 13.02 -12.58 -13.92
N ASP A 82 13.63 -13.21 -14.91
CA ASP A 82 14.05 -12.52 -16.14
C ASP A 82 12.89 -11.76 -16.80
N ASP A 83 11.66 -12.24 -16.68
CA ASP A 83 10.46 -11.58 -17.19
C ASP A 83 10.16 -10.28 -16.44
N GLU A 84 10.17 -10.30 -15.11
CA GLU A 84 9.97 -9.09 -14.30
C GLU A 84 11.06 -8.06 -14.56
N LEU A 85 12.32 -8.50 -14.70
CA LEU A 85 13.42 -7.61 -15.06
C LEU A 85 13.21 -6.97 -16.44
N ARG A 86 12.76 -7.75 -17.44
CA ARG A 86 12.43 -7.22 -18.78
C ARG A 86 11.28 -6.22 -18.72
N GLU A 87 10.26 -6.47 -17.93
CA GLU A 87 9.13 -5.54 -17.74
C GLU A 87 9.59 -4.23 -17.09
N MET A 88 10.44 -4.30 -16.07
CA MET A 88 11.01 -3.11 -15.43
C MET A 88 11.82 -2.26 -16.42
N VAL A 89 12.66 -2.87 -17.26
CA VAL A 89 13.41 -2.16 -18.31
C VAL A 89 12.45 -1.44 -19.27
N LYS A 90 11.34 -2.09 -19.66
CA LYS A 90 10.32 -1.45 -20.52
C LYS A 90 9.69 -0.23 -19.83
N LEU A 91 9.35 -0.34 -18.55
CA LEU A 91 8.77 0.77 -17.78
C LEU A 91 9.73 1.96 -17.67
N ILE A 92 11.02 1.71 -17.43
CA ILE A 92 12.05 2.77 -17.36
C ILE A 92 12.19 3.47 -18.72
N LYS A 93 12.22 2.71 -19.83
CA LYS A 93 12.27 3.28 -21.18
C LYS A 93 11.06 4.15 -21.48
N ALA A 94 9.85 3.65 -21.18
CA ALA A 94 8.62 4.41 -21.37
C ALA A 94 8.57 5.69 -20.51
N ALA A 95 9.11 5.66 -19.28
CA ALA A 95 9.21 6.85 -18.43
C ALA A 95 10.16 7.90 -19.01
N ARG A 96 11.26 7.47 -19.65
CA ARG A 96 12.19 8.37 -20.35
C ARG A 96 11.53 9.06 -21.55
N GLU A 97 10.70 8.33 -22.30
CA GLU A 97 9.99 8.87 -23.46
C GLU A 97 8.89 9.87 -23.08
N LYS A 98 8.22 9.68 -21.93
CA LYS A 98 7.21 10.61 -21.40
C LYS A 98 7.78 11.85 -20.69
N GLY A 99 9.07 11.81 -20.34
CA GLY A 99 9.78 12.91 -19.68
C GLY A 99 10.50 13.87 -20.63
N ASN A 100 10.47 13.58 -21.93
CA ASN A 100 10.81 14.49 -23.03
C ASN A 100 9.55 15.07 -23.66
#